data_AF-A0A958IJ10-F1
#
_entry.id   AF-A0A958IJ10-F1
#
_cell.length_a   1.000
_cell.length_b   1.000
_cell.length_c   1.000
_cell.angle_alpha   90.00
_cell.angle_beta   90.00
_cell.angle_gamma   90.00
#
_symmetry.space_group_name_H-M   'P 1'
#
loop_
_entity.id
_entity.type
_entity.pdbx_description
1 polymer ?
#
loop_
_entity_poly.entity_id
_entity_poly.type
_entity_poly.pdbx_seq_one_letter_code
_entity_poly.pdbx_strand_id
1 'polypeptide(L)'
;MTNSKRKVNTLPGLLEFIIVITASLGYFIYSALQYTHFSDSNATVISFGDAEIFHMLQYECTVLVFLFLFLKFQGRNFKSLGLSFSLDKITHGLILFISNYIVYLLLFRVFGDFLISTSNETSSAGVVAYSINLSLLPLLLFSIINPIFEELILVGYIVSVAGKRFGLIITVIISVLFRLSFHVYQGPLILLTILPMGILFTVYFWYKRSIIPLIIGHGVMDFLSFYVFMLSQGTN
;
A
#
# COMPACT_ATOMS: atom_id res chain seq x y z
N MET A 1 -20.24 14.79 42.93
CA MET A 1 -19.04 15.02 42.10
C MET A 1 -19.38 14.68 40.66
N THR A 2 -19.65 15.71 39.84
CA THR A 2 -20.04 15.57 38.43
C THR A 2 -18.80 15.24 37.60
N ASN A 3 -18.79 14.06 36.98
CA ASN A 3 -17.70 13.61 36.11
C ASN A 3 -17.78 14.36 34.77
N SER A 4 -17.23 15.57 34.73
CA SER A 4 -17.05 16.36 33.52
C SER A 4 -16.05 15.67 32.59
N LYS A 5 -16.52 14.71 31.79
CA LYS A 5 -15.77 14.24 30.62
C LYS A 5 -15.54 15.45 29.73
N ARG A 6 -14.29 15.96 29.66
CA ARG A 6 -13.90 16.99 28.67
C ARG A 6 -14.39 16.51 27.31
N LYS A 7 -15.34 17.24 26.72
CA LYS A 7 -15.70 17.06 25.31
C LYS A 7 -14.45 17.42 24.52
N VAL A 8 -13.75 16.41 24.03
CA VAL A 8 -12.70 16.60 23.03
C VAL A 8 -13.41 17.17 21.80
N ASN A 9 -13.04 18.39 21.40
CA ASN A 9 -13.54 18.98 20.17
C ASN A 9 -12.94 18.18 19.00
N THR A 10 -13.72 17.24 18.47
CA THR A 10 -13.31 16.39 17.36
C THR A 10 -13.58 17.09 16.04
N LEU A 11 -12.71 16.87 15.04
CA LEU A 11 -12.94 17.41 13.70
C LEU A 11 -14.09 16.66 13.01
N PRO A 12 -14.79 17.29 12.04
CA PRO A 12 -15.73 16.59 11.19
C PRO A 12 -15.05 15.42 10.46
N GLY A 13 -15.76 14.30 10.31
CA GLY A 13 -15.18 13.07 9.76
C GLY A 13 -14.61 13.22 8.34
N LEU A 14 -15.18 14.12 7.51
CA LEU A 14 -14.63 14.41 6.18
C LEU A 14 -13.28 15.13 6.25
N LEU A 15 -13.14 16.09 7.17
CA LEU A 15 -11.89 16.83 7.34
C LEU A 15 -10.79 15.94 7.93
N GLU A 16 -11.13 15.09 8.91
CA GLU A 16 -10.22 14.07 9.42
C GLU A 16 -9.72 13.17 8.28
N PHE A 17 -10.63 12.68 7.43
CA PHE A 17 -10.31 11.83 6.29
C PHE A 17 -9.37 12.51 5.30
N ILE A 18 -9.66 13.76 4.91
CA ILE A 18 -8.81 14.54 3.99
C ILE A 18 -7.41 14.72 4.60
N ILE A 19 -7.31 15.09 5.87
CA ILE A 19 -6.02 15.29 6.55
C ILE A 19 -5.22 13.99 6.56
N VAL A 20 -5.83 12.88 6.99
CA VAL A 20 -5.15 11.59 7.10
C VAL A 20 -4.65 11.12 5.73
N ILE A 21 -5.51 11.13 4.71
CA ILE A 21 -5.17 10.68 3.36
C ILE A 21 -4.10 11.58 2.74
N THR A 22 -4.24 12.90 2.84
CA THR A 22 -3.28 13.83 2.23
C THR A 22 -1.92 13.75 2.92
N ALA A 23 -1.90 13.70 4.26
CA ALA A 23 -0.65 13.64 5.02
C ALA A 23 0.08 12.29 4.88
N SER A 24 -0.65 11.20 4.59
CA SER A 24 -0.02 9.90 4.37
C SER A 24 0.34 9.65 2.92
N LEU A 25 -0.63 9.74 2.02
CA LEU A 25 -0.51 9.31 0.64
C LEU A 25 -0.17 10.46 -0.32
N GLY A 26 -0.35 11.72 0.10
CA GLY A 26 -0.19 12.87 -0.80
C GLY A 26 1.16 12.95 -1.48
N TYR A 27 2.26 12.73 -0.73
CA TYR A 27 3.61 12.68 -1.29
C TYR A 27 3.77 11.56 -2.32
N PHE A 28 3.27 10.36 -2.03
CA PHE A 28 3.38 9.20 -2.92
C PHE A 28 2.53 9.38 -4.19
N ILE A 29 1.30 9.88 -4.06
CA ILE A 29 0.42 10.18 -5.19
C ILE A 29 1.05 11.26 -6.07
N TYR A 30 1.54 12.35 -5.47
CA TYR A 30 2.23 13.40 -6.21
C TYR A 30 3.42 12.85 -6.97
N SER A 31 4.29 12.08 -6.30
CA SER A 31 5.47 11.48 -6.91
C SER A 31 5.10 10.53 -8.06
N ALA A 32 4.10 9.67 -7.86
CA ALA A 32 3.59 8.77 -8.89
C ALA A 32 3.10 9.52 -10.14
N LEU A 33 2.36 10.62 -9.96
CA LEU A 33 1.88 11.45 -11.07
C LEU A 33 3.03 12.16 -11.80
N GLN A 34 4.10 12.53 -11.10
CA GLN A 34 5.27 13.13 -11.74
C GLN A 34 5.93 12.14 -12.70
N TYR A 35 6.09 10.88 -12.28
CA TYR A 35 6.65 9.82 -13.12
C TYR A 35 5.78 9.45 -14.32
N THR A 36 4.46 9.66 -14.26
CA THR A 36 3.58 9.38 -15.41
C THR A 36 3.44 10.53 -16.39
N HIS A 37 3.53 11.79 -15.93
CA HIS A 37 3.21 12.97 -16.75
C HIS A 37 4.41 13.79 -17.21
N PHE A 38 5.54 13.74 -16.49
CA PHE A 38 6.70 14.61 -16.75
C PHE A 38 7.96 13.82 -17.10
N SER A 39 7.83 12.53 -17.36
CA SER A 39 8.91 11.74 -17.96
C SER A 39 9.08 12.21 -19.40
N ASP A 40 10.14 12.99 -19.63
CA ASP A 40 10.57 13.38 -20.97
C ASP A 40 10.66 12.16 -21.89
N SER A 41 10.77 12.37 -23.20
CA SER A 41 10.96 11.30 -24.22
C SER A 41 12.19 10.39 -24.02
N ASN A 42 12.93 10.55 -22.92
CA ASN A 42 13.99 9.66 -22.45
C ASN A 42 13.45 8.79 -21.31
N ALA A 43 13.79 7.49 -21.32
CA ALA A 43 13.37 6.56 -20.28
C ALA A 43 13.75 7.07 -18.87
N THR A 44 12.78 7.44 -18.06
CA THR A 44 12.97 7.73 -16.63
C THR A 44 13.26 6.42 -15.90
N VAL A 45 14.44 6.35 -15.31
CA VAL A 45 14.84 5.24 -14.43
C VAL A 45 14.49 5.61 -13.00
N ILE A 46 13.60 4.84 -12.37
CA ILE A 46 13.36 4.95 -10.93
C ILE A 46 14.41 4.11 -10.23
N SER A 47 15.26 4.77 -9.44
CA SER A 47 16.30 4.13 -8.65
C SER A 47 15.78 3.81 -7.25
N PHE A 48 15.95 2.56 -6.82
CA PHE A 48 15.78 2.10 -5.47
C PHE A 48 17.15 1.72 -4.92
N GLY A 49 17.78 2.65 -4.20
CA GLY A 49 19.01 2.42 -3.46
C GLY A 49 18.77 2.49 -1.95
N ASP A 50 19.82 2.15 -1.19
CA ASP A 50 19.76 2.11 0.28
C ASP A 50 19.30 3.46 0.85
N ALA A 51 19.83 4.57 0.32
CA ALA A 51 19.49 5.92 0.78
C ALA A 51 18.02 6.25 0.52
N GLU A 52 17.51 5.95 -0.67
CA GLU A 52 16.12 6.19 -1.06
C GLU A 52 15.15 5.39 -0.18
N ILE A 53 15.46 4.11 0.07
CA ILE A 53 14.66 3.28 0.97
C ILE A 53 14.70 3.82 2.40
N PHE A 54 15.86 4.20 2.94
CA PHE A 54 15.93 4.76 4.28
C PHE A 54 15.15 6.08 4.42
N HIS A 55 15.21 6.95 3.42
CA HIS A 55 14.42 8.18 3.39
C HIS A 55 12.90 7.90 3.39
N MET A 56 12.46 6.93 2.60
CA MET A 56 11.06 6.51 2.58
C MET A 56 10.63 5.90 3.93
N LEU A 57 11.44 5.01 4.49
CA LEU A 57 11.18 4.41 5.81
C LEU A 57 11.09 5.47 6.92
N GLN A 58 11.96 6.47 6.89
CA GLN A 58 11.92 7.60 7.82
C GLN A 58 10.60 8.38 7.67
N TYR A 59 10.17 8.66 6.44
CA TYR A 59 8.90 9.32 6.16
C TYR A 59 7.71 8.51 6.72
N GLU A 60 7.63 7.22 6.39
CA GLU A 60 6.55 6.33 6.82
C GLU A 60 6.45 6.24 8.35
N CYS A 61 7.59 6.04 9.03
CA CYS A 61 7.64 5.99 10.49
C CYS A 61 7.17 7.31 11.11
N THR A 62 7.65 8.43 10.55
CA THR A 62 7.30 9.78 11.04
C THR A 62 5.80 10.02 10.90
N VAL A 63 5.24 9.76 9.72
CA VAL A 63 3.81 9.90 9.45
C VAL A 63 2.98 8.98 10.34
N LEU A 64 3.37 7.72 10.53
CA LEU A 64 2.65 6.80 11.42
C LEU A 64 2.57 7.32 12.86
N VAL A 65 3.68 7.86 13.38
CA VAL A 65 3.70 8.46 14.72
C VAL A 65 2.74 9.65 14.79
N PHE A 66 2.82 10.58 13.84
CA PHE A 66 1.93 11.74 13.82
C PHE A 66 0.46 11.37 13.64
N LEU A 67 0.14 10.44 12.74
CA LEU A 67 -1.23 9.96 12.53
C LEU A 67 -1.77 9.24 13.76
N PHE A 68 -0.96 8.40 14.40
CA PHE A 68 -1.36 7.72 15.63
C PHE A 68 -1.70 8.73 16.72
N LEU A 69 -0.86 9.75 16.93
CA LEU A 69 -1.10 10.81 17.89
C LEU A 69 -2.35 11.62 17.52
N PHE A 70 -2.45 12.08 16.28
CA PHE A 70 -3.60 12.84 15.77
C PHE A 70 -4.92 12.10 15.98
N LEU A 71 -5.00 10.83 15.55
CA LEU A 71 -6.21 10.02 15.68
C LEU A 71 -6.52 9.70 17.15
N LYS A 72 -5.51 9.50 17.99
CA LYS A 72 -5.69 9.36 19.44
C LYS A 72 -6.27 10.65 20.06
N PHE A 73 -5.82 11.82 19.62
CA PHE A 73 -6.41 13.10 20.01
C PHE A 73 -7.84 13.29 19.47
N GLN A 74 -8.20 12.66 18.34
CA GLN A 74 -9.59 12.58 17.87
C GLN A 74 -10.46 11.57 18.64
N GLY A 75 -9.91 10.91 19.67
CA GLY A 75 -10.62 9.89 20.44
C GLY A 75 -10.79 8.56 19.71
N ARG A 76 -10.08 8.35 18.59
CA ARG A 76 -10.06 7.06 17.89
C ARG A 76 -9.30 6.03 18.75
N ASN A 77 -9.80 4.81 18.73
CA ASN A 77 -9.07 3.66 19.28
C ASN A 77 -8.73 2.66 18.18
N PHE A 78 -7.56 2.05 18.31
CA PHE A 78 -7.05 1.09 17.34
C PHE A 78 -7.27 -0.37 17.75
N LYS A 79 -8.05 -0.61 18.82
CA LYS A 79 -8.38 -1.98 19.26
C LYS A 79 -9.10 -2.77 18.16
N SER A 80 -9.86 -2.06 17.32
CA SER A 80 -10.60 -2.63 16.19
C SER A 80 -9.74 -3.03 14.99
N LEU A 81 -8.44 -2.72 14.98
CA LEU A 81 -7.52 -3.12 13.91
C LEU A 81 -7.04 -4.57 14.03
N GLY A 82 -7.26 -5.23 15.17
CA GLY A 82 -6.84 -6.62 15.39
C GLY A 82 -5.33 -6.81 15.23
N LEU A 83 -4.57 -5.94 15.91
CA LEU A 83 -3.10 -5.95 15.99
C LEU A 83 -2.54 -7.11 16.85
N SER A 84 -3.39 -8.00 17.36
CA SER A 84 -2.95 -9.15 18.14
C SER A 84 -2.21 -10.13 17.26
N PHE A 85 -0.94 -10.38 17.58
CA PHE A 85 -0.12 -11.36 16.90
C PHE A 85 -0.46 -12.79 17.37
N SER A 86 -0.50 -13.73 16.44
CA SER A 86 -0.49 -15.17 16.71
C SER A 86 0.07 -15.91 15.49
N LEU A 87 0.59 -17.14 15.70
CA LEU A 87 1.15 -17.94 14.61
C LEU A 87 0.12 -18.24 13.50
N ASP A 88 -1.15 -18.38 13.86
CA ASP A 88 -2.26 -18.52 12.91
C ASP A 88 -2.33 -17.36 11.90
N LYS A 89 -1.95 -16.14 12.32
CA LYS A 89 -1.91 -14.97 11.43
C LYS A 89 -0.81 -15.06 10.37
N ILE A 90 0.30 -15.74 10.67
CA ILE A 90 1.33 -16.03 9.66
C ILE A 90 0.73 -16.91 8.57
N THR A 91 0.08 -18.01 8.96
CA THR A 91 -0.58 -18.92 8.01
C THR A 91 -1.59 -18.19 7.13
N HIS A 92 -2.44 -17.35 7.71
CA HIS A 92 -3.40 -16.56 6.95
C HIS A 92 -2.72 -15.55 6.01
N GLY A 93 -1.61 -14.93 6.43
CA GLY A 93 -0.85 -14.02 5.58
C GLY A 93 -0.21 -14.74 4.38
N LEU A 94 0.34 -15.93 4.59
CA LEU A 94 0.86 -16.77 3.52
C LEU A 94 -0.24 -17.24 2.56
N ILE A 95 -1.42 -17.58 3.07
CA ILE A 95 -2.58 -17.91 2.23
C ILE A 95 -3.01 -16.71 1.38
N LEU A 96 -3.07 -15.51 1.97
CA LEU A 96 -3.39 -14.28 1.24
C LEU A 96 -2.36 -14.00 0.14
N PHE A 97 -1.07 -14.18 0.44
CA PHE A 97 0.00 -14.08 -0.54
C PHE A 97 -0.19 -15.05 -1.71
N ILE A 98 -0.31 -16.34 -1.43
CA ILE A 98 -0.47 -17.38 -2.45
C ILE A 98 -1.74 -17.14 -3.26
N SER A 99 -2.85 -16.78 -2.61
CA SER A 99 -4.12 -16.49 -3.28
C SER A 99 -3.98 -15.32 -4.25
N ASN A 100 -3.34 -14.23 -3.82
CA ASN A 100 -3.08 -13.09 -4.68
C ASN A 100 -2.19 -13.48 -5.88
N TYR A 101 -1.14 -14.27 -5.63
CA TYR A 101 -0.23 -14.73 -6.68
C TYR A 101 -0.94 -15.63 -7.71
N ILE A 102 -1.81 -16.54 -7.27
CA ILE A 102 -2.63 -17.36 -8.16
C ILE A 102 -3.54 -16.48 -9.02
N VAL A 103 -4.22 -15.50 -8.42
CA VAL A 103 -5.08 -14.56 -9.16
C VAL A 103 -4.26 -13.76 -10.18
N TYR A 104 -3.09 -13.27 -9.80
CA TYR A 104 -2.16 -12.63 -10.72
C TYR A 104 -1.83 -13.52 -11.92
N LEU A 105 -1.46 -14.79 -11.71
CA LEU A 105 -1.13 -15.71 -12.81
C LEU A 105 -2.33 -15.94 -13.75
N LEU A 106 -3.53 -16.08 -13.19
CA LEU A 106 -4.76 -16.24 -13.98
C LEU A 106 -5.08 -14.99 -14.80
N LEU A 107 -4.99 -13.80 -14.19
CA LEU A 107 -5.23 -12.55 -14.90
C LEU A 107 -4.16 -12.27 -15.95
N PHE A 108 -2.88 -12.56 -15.64
CA PHE A 108 -1.81 -12.46 -16.61
C PHE A 108 -2.03 -13.41 -17.80
N ARG A 109 -2.53 -14.62 -17.55
CA ARG A 109 -2.86 -15.57 -18.63
C ARG A 109 -3.96 -15.06 -19.57
N VAL A 110 -4.91 -14.29 -19.06
CA VAL A 110 -6.07 -13.79 -19.83
C VAL A 110 -5.79 -12.43 -20.47
N PHE A 111 -5.13 -11.52 -19.74
CA PHE A 111 -4.96 -10.12 -20.10
C PHE A 111 -3.51 -9.70 -20.37
N GLY A 112 -2.53 -10.60 -20.17
CA GLY A 112 -1.10 -10.29 -20.28
C GLY A 112 -0.72 -9.72 -21.64
N ASP A 113 -1.11 -10.39 -22.73
CA ASP A 113 -0.80 -9.93 -24.09
C ASP A 113 -1.42 -8.55 -24.40
N PHE A 114 -2.65 -8.31 -23.93
CA PHE A 114 -3.33 -7.02 -24.08
C PHE A 114 -2.64 -5.90 -23.29
N LEU A 115 -2.22 -6.17 -22.04
CA LEU A 115 -1.55 -5.17 -21.22
C LEU A 115 -0.11 -4.91 -21.67
N ILE A 116 0.59 -5.94 -22.16
CA ILE A 116 1.92 -5.79 -22.76
C ILE A 116 1.84 -4.96 -24.04
N SER A 117 0.91 -5.26 -24.94
CA SER A 117 0.71 -4.45 -26.16
C SER A 117 0.35 -2.99 -25.83
N THR A 118 -0.58 -2.78 -24.91
CA THR A 118 -0.91 -1.43 -24.41
C THR A 118 0.33 -0.71 -23.85
N SER A 119 1.14 -1.42 -23.06
CA SER A 119 2.36 -0.85 -22.48
C SER A 119 3.39 -0.46 -23.56
N ASN A 120 3.52 -1.28 -24.60
CA ASN A 120 4.43 -1.05 -25.72
C ASN A 120 4.01 0.12 -26.63
N GLU A 121 2.70 0.34 -26.78
CA GLU A 121 2.16 1.49 -27.50
C GLU A 121 2.33 2.79 -26.70
N THR A 122 2.18 2.71 -25.37
CA THR A 122 2.52 3.81 -24.46
C THR A 122 4.01 4.01 -24.25
N SER A 123 4.91 3.21 -24.85
CA SER A 123 6.37 3.37 -24.74
C SER A 123 6.91 4.67 -25.35
N SER A 124 6.09 5.39 -26.13
CA SER A 124 6.36 6.80 -26.48
C SER A 124 6.26 7.75 -25.27
N ALA A 125 5.68 7.29 -24.16
CA ALA A 125 5.57 7.94 -22.85
C ALA A 125 6.45 7.27 -21.75
N GLY A 126 7.44 6.45 -22.14
CA GLY A 126 8.47 5.92 -21.25
C GLY A 126 8.06 4.65 -20.49
N VAL A 127 8.71 3.53 -20.83
CA VAL A 127 8.78 2.38 -19.90
C VAL A 127 9.58 2.85 -18.69
N VAL A 128 8.96 2.88 -17.51
CA VAL A 128 9.67 3.15 -16.26
C VAL A 128 10.61 1.99 -15.99
N ALA A 129 11.90 2.20 -16.23
CA ALA A 129 12.92 1.23 -15.90
C ALA A 129 13.24 1.33 -14.40
N TYR A 130 13.51 0.19 -13.77
CA TYR A 130 13.89 0.14 -12.36
C TYR A 130 15.37 -0.19 -12.20
N SER A 131 16.09 0.66 -11.48
CA SER A 131 17.44 0.37 -11.01
C SER A 131 17.38 0.00 -9.54
N ILE A 132 17.65 -1.26 -9.19
CA ILE A 132 17.60 -1.73 -7.81
C ILE A 132 19.02 -2.05 -7.35
N ASN A 133 19.55 -1.21 -6.45
CA ASN A 133 20.86 -1.38 -5.82
C ASN A 133 20.67 -1.35 -4.30
N LEU A 134 20.10 -2.44 -3.78
CA LEU A 134 19.73 -2.57 -2.38
C LEU A 134 20.55 -3.61 -1.65
N SER A 135 21.02 -3.23 -0.47
CA SER A 135 21.52 -4.15 0.53
C SER A 135 20.37 -4.94 1.19
N LEU A 136 20.67 -6.11 1.75
CA LEU A 136 19.65 -6.96 2.38
C LEU A 136 18.96 -6.28 3.58
N LEU A 137 19.68 -5.45 4.35
CA LEU A 137 19.13 -4.78 5.52
C LEU A 137 17.99 -3.79 5.18
N PRO A 138 18.18 -2.78 4.31
CA PRO A 138 17.09 -1.88 3.92
C PRO A 138 15.94 -2.62 3.24
N LEU A 139 16.21 -3.66 2.45
CA LEU A 139 15.16 -4.53 1.89
C LEU A 139 14.29 -5.17 2.98
N LEU A 140 14.91 -5.76 4.01
CA LEU A 140 14.17 -6.36 5.12
C LEU A 140 13.36 -5.33 5.91
N LEU A 141 13.93 -4.15 6.16
CA LEU A 141 13.22 -3.08 6.86
C LEU A 141 12.04 -2.55 6.04
N PHE A 142 12.23 -2.35 4.73
CA PHE A 142 11.18 -1.97 3.81
C PHE A 142 10.03 -2.97 3.82
N SER A 143 10.35 -4.25 3.66
CA SER A 143 9.38 -5.36 3.63
C SER A 143 8.65 -5.60 4.97
N ILE A 144 8.96 -4.84 6.01
CA ILE A 144 8.28 -4.87 7.31
C ILE A 144 7.50 -3.57 7.51
N ILE A 145 8.14 -2.43 7.33
CA ILE A 145 7.60 -1.12 7.70
C ILE A 145 6.58 -0.63 6.65
N ASN A 146 6.87 -0.77 5.36
CA ASN A 146 5.98 -0.31 4.31
C ASN A 146 4.63 -1.05 4.33
N PRO A 147 4.57 -2.39 4.47
CA PRO A 147 3.33 -3.11 4.71
C PRO A 147 2.53 -2.61 5.91
N ILE A 148 3.19 -2.29 7.03
CA ILE A 148 2.53 -1.73 8.20
C ILE A 148 1.92 -0.38 7.85
N PHE A 149 2.69 0.49 7.19
CA PHE A 149 2.25 1.81 6.76
C PHE A 149 1.01 1.72 5.87
N GLU A 150 1.13 1.00 4.75
CA GLU A 150 0.10 0.90 3.74
C GLU A 150 -1.17 0.25 4.28
N GLU A 151 -1.07 -0.91 4.95
CA GLU A 151 -2.26 -1.64 5.38
C GLU A 151 -3.00 -0.94 6.52
N LEU A 152 -2.30 -0.23 7.41
CA LEU A 152 -2.94 0.56 8.45
C LEU A 152 -3.77 1.71 7.87
N ILE A 153 -3.32 2.33 6.78
CA ILE A 153 -3.99 3.46 6.15
C ILE A 153 -5.06 2.97 5.16
N LEU A 154 -4.64 2.19 4.15
CA LEU A 154 -5.47 1.81 3.00
C LEU A 154 -6.58 0.83 3.37
N VAL A 155 -6.36 0.00 4.40
CA VAL A 155 -7.37 -0.96 4.83
C VAL A 155 -7.88 -0.58 6.22
N GLY A 156 -7.01 -0.52 7.22
CA GLY A 156 -7.41 -0.27 8.61
C GLY A 156 -8.21 1.01 8.78
N TYR A 157 -7.63 2.15 8.38
CA TYR A 157 -8.24 3.46 8.52
C TYR A 157 -9.45 3.62 7.59
N ILE A 158 -9.30 3.36 6.29
CA ILE A 158 -10.39 3.52 5.31
C ILE A 158 -11.62 2.67 5.70
N VAL A 159 -11.45 1.41 6.07
CA VAL A 159 -12.58 0.56 6.50
C VAL A 159 -13.24 1.08 7.77
N SER A 160 -12.47 1.66 8.69
CA SER A 160 -13.01 2.24 9.93
C SER A 160 -13.90 3.47 9.68
N VAL A 161 -13.63 4.23 8.61
CA VAL A 161 -14.34 5.46 8.26
C VAL A 161 -15.46 5.21 7.25
N ALA A 162 -15.13 4.60 6.11
CA ALA A 162 -16.07 4.37 5.01
C ALA A 162 -17.04 3.22 5.30
N GLY A 163 -16.60 2.19 6.04
CA GLY A 163 -17.38 0.97 6.22
C GLY A 163 -18.72 1.17 6.89
N LYS A 164 -18.79 2.01 7.93
CA LYS A 164 -20.04 2.32 8.63
C LYS A 164 -20.99 3.20 7.81
N ARG A 165 -20.44 3.98 6.87
CA ARG A 165 -21.19 5.01 6.14
C ARG A 165 -21.70 4.51 4.78
N PHE A 166 -20.91 3.66 4.12
CA PHE A 166 -21.14 3.30 2.71
C PHE A 166 -21.19 1.78 2.46
N GLY A 167 -20.93 0.95 3.48
CA GLY A 167 -20.93 -0.51 3.33
C GLY A 167 -19.67 -1.06 2.64
N LEU A 168 -19.64 -2.38 2.45
CA LEU A 168 -18.46 -3.13 1.99
C LEU A 168 -18.01 -2.69 0.59
N ILE A 169 -18.91 -2.71 -0.38
CA ILE A 169 -18.57 -2.51 -1.81
C ILE A 169 -17.89 -1.14 -2.02
N ILE A 170 -18.51 -0.06 -1.54
CA ILE A 170 -17.96 1.29 -1.68
C ILE A 170 -16.63 1.43 -0.92
N THR A 171 -16.50 0.79 0.25
CA THR A 171 -15.25 0.79 1.02
C THR A 171 -14.12 0.11 0.27
N VAL A 172 -14.38 -1.04 -0.37
CA VAL A 172 -13.41 -1.74 -1.23
C VAL A 172 -12.98 -0.85 -2.39
N ILE A 173 -13.94 -0.22 -3.07
CA ILE A 173 -13.64 0.71 -4.18
C ILE A 173 -12.73 1.84 -3.70
N ILE A 174 -13.07 2.52 -2.59
CA ILE A 174 -12.27 3.62 -2.06
C ILE A 174 -10.85 3.15 -1.71
N SER A 175 -10.71 2.02 -1.02
CA SER A 175 -9.41 1.45 -0.63
C SER A 175 -8.54 1.16 -1.86
N VAL A 176 -9.10 0.46 -2.84
CA VAL A 176 -8.43 0.09 -4.09
C VAL A 176 -8.02 1.33 -4.89
N LEU A 177 -8.90 2.32 -5.03
CA LEU A 177 -8.60 3.53 -5.78
C LEU A 177 -7.42 4.30 -5.16
N PHE A 178 -7.40 4.45 -3.83
CA PHE A 178 -6.25 5.09 -3.18
C PHE A 178 -4.97 4.28 -3.37
N ARG A 179 -5.03 2.94 -3.28
CA ARG A 179 -3.85 2.11 -3.56
C ARG A 179 -3.34 2.32 -4.98
N LEU A 180 -4.21 2.18 -5.97
CA LEU A 180 -3.85 2.38 -7.38
C LEU A 180 -3.29 3.77 -7.66
N SER A 181 -3.77 4.81 -6.96
CA SER A 181 -3.37 6.19 -7.23
C SER A 181 -1.88 6.48 -7.04
N PHE A 182 -1.20 5.82 -6.11
CA PHE A 182 0.25 5.97 -5.94
C PHE A 182 1.07 4.84 -6.59
N HIS A 183 0.42 3.87 -7.24
CA HIS A 183 1.06 2.85 -8.08
C HIS A 183 0.92 3.14 -9.58
N VAL A 184 0.25 4.23 -9.98
CA VAL A 184 -0.03 4.53 -11.39
C VAL A 184 1.23 4.63 -12.26
N TYR A 185 2.36 5.02 -11.67
CA TYR A 185 3.66 5.09 -12.34
C TYR A 185 4.20 3.74 -12.82
N GLN A 186 3.70 2.63 -12.27
CA GLN A 186 4.19 1.29 -12.60
C GLN A 186 3.58 0.74 -13.91
N GLY A 187 2.71 1.51 -14.56
CA GLY A 187 2.10 1.17 -15.84
C GLY A 187 0.97 0.13 -15.76
N PRO A 188 0.34 -0.24 -16.89
CA PRO A 188 -0.89 -1.05 -16.89
C PRO A 188 -0.74 -2.45 -16.28
N LEU A 189 0.46 -3.06 -16.36
CA LEU A 189 0.71 -4.41 -15.85
C LEU A 189 0.54 -4.50 -14.33
N ILE A 190 0.75 -3.40 -13.59
CA ILE A 190 0.61 -3.40 -12.13
C ILE A 190 -0.84 -3.66 -11.67
N LEU A 191 -1.82 -3.38 -12.54
CA LEU A 191 -3.22 -3.66 -12.23
C LEU A 191 -3.46 -5.14 -11.97
N LEU A 192 -2.65 -6.03 -12.56
CA LEU A 192 -2.78 -7.48 -12.37
C LEU A 192 -2.43 -7.94 -10.95
N THR A 193 -1.66 -7.16 -10.19
CA THR A 193 -1.24 -7.50 -8.83
C THR A 193 -1.94 -6.65 -7.78
N ILE A 194 -1.97 -5.31 -7.97
CA ILE A 194 -2.43 -4.36 -6.96
C ILE A 194 -3.96 -4.34 -6.83
N LEU A 195 -4.69 -4.45 -7.94
CA LEU A 195 -6.16 -4.45 -7.90
C LEU A 195 -6.71 -5.69 -7.16
N PRO A 196 -6.30 -6.93 -7.49
CA PRO A 196 -6.72 -8.10 -6.73
C PRO A 196 -6.32 -8.05 -5.26
N MET A 197 -5.10 -7.60 -4.96
CA MET A 197 -4.61 -7.50 -3.60
C MET A 197 -5.46 -6.54 -2.77
N GLY A 198 -5.73 -5.33 -3.27
CA GLY A 198 -6.55 -4.34 -2.59
C GLY A 198 -7.96 -4.85 -2.29
N ILE A 199 -8.57 -5.57 -3.24
CA ILE A 199 -9.88 -6.22 -3.04
C ILE A 199 -9.79 -7.30 -1.97
N LEU A 200 -8.88 -8.26 -2.15
CA LEU A 200 -8.73 -9.43 -1.28
C LEU A 200 -8.47 -9.00 0.17
N PHE A 201 -7.57 -8.04 0.38
CA PHE A 201 -7.16 -7.58 1.70
C PHE A 201 -8.28 -6.81 2.39
N THR A 202 -8.94 -5.90 1.67
CA THR A 202 -10.05 -5.13 2.23
C THR A 202 -11.22 -6.04 2.60
N VAL A 203 -11.57 -6.99 1.75
CA VAL A 203 -12.62 -7.99 2.02
C VAL A 203 -12.23 -8.87 3.19
N TYR A 204 -10.99 -9.38 3.25
CA TYR A 204 -10.52 -10.18 4.37
C TYR A 204 -10.63 -9.40 5.68
N PHE A 205 -10.12 -8.16 5.72
CA PHE A 205 -10.16 -7.33 6.92
C PHE A 205 -11.58 -6.98 7.35
N TRP A 206 -12.48 -6.74 6.39
CA TRP A 206 -13.89 -6.45 6.67
C TRP A 206 -14.53 -7.52 7.56
N TYR A 207 -14.30 -8.80 7.24
CA TYR A 207 -14.87 -9.94 7.94
C TYR A 207 -14.05 -10.38 9.16
N LYS A 208 -12.71 -10.38 9.07
CA LYS A 208 -11.83 -10.94 10.10
C LYS A 208 -11.34 -9.92 11.12
N ARG A 209 -11.41 -8.62 10.79
CA ARG A 209 -10.96 -7.51 11.65
C ARG A 209 -9.56 -7.74 12.25
N SER A 210 -8.66 -8.21 11.41
CA SER A 210 -7.28 -8.52 11.79
C SER A 210 -6.34 -8.08 10.68
N ILE A 211 -5.51 -7.07 10.97
CA ILE A 211 -4.60 -6.47 9.99
C ILE A 211 -3.29 -7.26 9.84
N ILE A 212 -2.88 -8.01 10.87
CA ILE A 212 -1.59 -8.73 10.89
C ILE A 212 -1.39 -9.67 9.68
N PRO A 213 -2.38 -10.48 9.24
CA PRO A 213 -2.22 -11.31 8.04
C PRO A 213 -1.95 -10.50 6.77
N LEU A 214 -2.55 -9.31 6.64
CA LEU A 214 -2.37 -8.45 5.48
C LEU A 214 -0.93 -7.93 5.45
N ILE A 215 -0.44 -7.44 6.59
CA ILE A 215 0.93 -6.96 6.75
C ILE A 215 1.94 -8.06 6.41
N ILE A 216 1.72 -9.28 6.89
CA ILE A 216 2.60 -10.42 6.59
C ILE A 216 2.55 -10.77 5.10
N GLY A 217 1.35 -10.90 4.53
CA GLY A 217 1.17 -11.23 3.12
C GLY A 217 1.81 -10.19 2.20
N HIS A 218 1.60 -8.91 2.49
CA HIS A 218 2.21 -7.78 1.78
C HIS A 218 3.74 -7.79 1.92
N GLY A 219 4.27 -7.91 3.14
CA GLY A 219 5.72 -7.92 3.34
C GLY A 219 6.43 -9.07 2.63
N VAL A 220 5.79 -10.24 2.52
CA VAL A 220 6.29 -11.34 1.69
C VAL A 220 6.30 -10.96 0.20
N MET A 221 5.26 -10.28 -0.29
CA MET A 221 5.22 -9.79 -1.67
C MET A 221 6.34 -8.78 -1.95
N ASP A 222 6.53 -7.80 -1.07
CA ASP A 222 7.56 -6.77 -1.23
C ASP A 222 8.95 -7.40 -1.24
N PHE A 223 9.23 -8.24 -0.24
CA PHE A 223 10.51 -8.90 -0.12
C PHE A 223 10.84 -9.71 -1.37
N LEU A 224 9.92 -10.57 -1.81
CA LEU A 224 10.16 -11.43 -2.97
C LEU A 224 10.29 -10.63 -4.27
N SER A 225 9.48 -9.59 -4.45
CA SER A 225 9.54 -8.75 -5.65
C SER A 225 10.90 -8.07 -5.78
N PHE A 226 11.33 -7.35 -4.73
CA PHE A 226 12.62 -6.68 -4.75
C PHE A 226 13.80 -7.65 -4.75
N TYR A 227 13.72 -8.76 -4.02
CA TYR A 227 14.79 -9.76 -3.98
C TYR A 227 15.02 -10.42 -5.36
N VAL A 228 13.96 -10.79 -6.08
CA VAL A 228 14.07 -11.36 -7.43
C VAL A 228 14.70 -10.34 -8.39
N PHE A 229 14.29 -9.07 -8.33
CA PHE A 229 14.90 -8.02 -9.15
C PHE A 229 16.38 -7.82 -8.82
N MET A 230 16.73 -7.75 -7.53
CA MET A 230 18.12 -7.62 -7.07
C MET A 230 19.01 -8.75 -7.63
N LEU A 231 18.51 -10.00 -7.62
CA LEU A 231 19.22 -11.13 -8.22
C LEU A 231 19.34 -11.03 -9.74
N SER A 232 18.31 -10.54 -10.43
CA SER A 232 18.31 -10.41 -11.89
C SER A 232 19.30 -9.34 -12.42
N GLN A 233 19.64 -8.34 -11.61
CA GLN A 233 20.60 -7.29 -11.99
C GLN A 233 22.05 -7.64 -11.63
N GLY A 234 22.26 -8.58 -10.68
CA GLY A 234 23.59 -9.00 -10.21
C GLY A 234 24.29 -10.05 -11.08
N THR A 235 23.72 -10.44 -12.23
CA THR A 235 24.27 -11.47 -13.14
C THR A 235 25.04 -10.91 -14.35
N ASN A 236 25.60 -9.70 -14.25
CA ASN A 236 26.45 -9.10 -15.30
C ASN A 236 27.93 -9.14 -14.93
#